data_AF-A0A9E7D9Q2-F1
#
_entry.id   AF-A0A9E7D9Q2-F1
#
_cell.length_a   1.000
_cell.length_b   1.000
_cell.length_c   1.000
_cell.angle_alpha   90.00
_cell.angle_beta   90.00
_cell.angle_gamma   90.00
#
_symmetry.space_group_name_H-M   'P 1'
#
loop_
_entity.id
_entity.type
_entity.pdbx_description
1 polymer ?
#
loop_
_entity_poly.entity_id
_entity_poly.type
_entity_poly.pdbx_seq_one_letter_code
_entity_poly.pdbx_strand_id
1 'polypeptide(L)'
;MLADRVKCTVANPGPVAVSSTITLGAVPTGYRSWLAAFGATSPAYFVLSDGLGRTITGVWTVNSGGTATITEIIWNDRLESTAGETFSSTCTAWNAYPARELPLQRSGPLAGFRNLLINGNPTINQRAYVSGAATSGANQYTLDRWRVVTSGQNASWTDSGGVRTVTAPAGGIEQVIETANNLGGIHTLSWTGTATATVNGSAISNKGTVNLTANTNTTIRFTGGTFTLAQLEPGPIATPFERRAYAAELALCQWYFERRNYANGSYLGAGALTTNINPMVVTGLPIPFRPKRAAPSILTSSASGFSLNGVACNSLTAGSDTGGNVWILTLGVAAGSVATQYTCVPVSANTSAWIQADAEF
;
A
#
# COMPACT_ATOMS: atom_id res chain seq x y z
N MET A 1 -8.88 -13.68 -29.74
CA MET A 1 -10.05 -12.89 -29.27
C MET A 1 -10.32 -11.65 -30.14
N LEU A 2 -10.13 -11.68 -31.46
CA LEU A 2 -10.40 -10.54 -32.36
C LEU A 2 -11.60 -10.77 -33.31
N ALA A 3 -12.22 -11.96 -33.26
CA ALA A 3 -13.27 -12.36 -34.21
C ALA A 3 -14.66 -11.74 -33.93
N ASP A 4 -14.88 -11.15 -32.75
CA ASP A 4 -16.19 -10.62 -32.31
C ASP A 4 -16.29 -9.09 -32.28
N ARG A 5 -15.29 -8.36 -32.82
CA ARG A 5 -15.32 -6.89 -32.81
C ARG A 5 -16.24 -6.37 -33.92
N VAL A 6 -17.16 -5.47 -33.55
CA VAL A 6 -17.95 -4.69 -34.49
C VAL A 6 -16.96 -3.93 -35.38
N LYS A 7 -17.05 -4.14 -36.69
CA LYS A 7 -16.18 -3.49 -37.67
C LYS A 7 -16.98 -2.92 -38.83
N CYS A 8 -16.51 -1.83 -39.39
CA CYS A 8 -17.05 -1.27 -40.62
C CYS A 8 -15.93 -0.81 -41.56
N THR A 9 -16.23 -0.80 -42.83
CA THR A 9 -15.38 -0.18 -43.85
C THR A 9 -15.52 1.33 -43.74
N VAL A 10 -14.40 2.05 -43.79
CA VAL A 10 -14.34 3.51 -43.84
C VAL A 10 -13.76 3.87 -45.21
N ALA A 11 -14.54 4.60 -46.01
CA ALA A 11 -14.05 5.17 -47.26
C ALA A 11 -12.89 6.13 -46.92
N ASN A 12 -11.84 6.13 -47.75
CA ASN A 12 -10.57 6.80 -47.49
C ASN A 12 -10.72 8.08 -46.63
N PRO A 13 -10.34 8.05 -45.34
CA PRO A 13 -10.60 9.15 -44.42
C PRO A 13 -9.65 10.33 -44.63
N GLY A 14 -8.61 10.19 -45.47
CA GLY A 14 -7.64 11.25 -45.70
C GLY A 14 -6.82 11.57 -44.45
N PRO A 15 -6.49 12.87 -44.21
CA PRO A 15 -5.81 13.30 -43.00
C PRO A 15 -6.70 13.14 -41.75
N VAL A 16 -6.19 12.41 -40.77
CA VAL A 16 -6.86 12.12 -39.51
C VAL A 16 -6.04 12.67 -38.35
N ALA A 17 -6.67 13.49 -37.52
CA ALA A 17 -6.12 14.07 -36.31
C ALA A 17 -7.17 14.07 -35.18
N VAL A 18 -6.78 14.53 -34.00
CA VAL A 18 -7.76 14.85 -32.94
C VAL A 18 -8.78 15.87 -33.49
N SER A 19 -10.05 15.68 -33.16
CA SER A 19 -11.21 16.41 -33.68
C SER A 19 -11.62 16.07 -35.11
N SER A 20 -10.91 15.21 -35.85
CA SER A 20 -11.40 14.70 -37.13
C SER A 20 -12.69 13.89 -36.95
N THR A 21 -13.67 14.13 -37.82
CA THR A 21 -14.89 13.34 -37.92
C THR A 21 -14.77 12.33 -39.05
N ILE A 22 -14.90 11.06 -38.72
CA ILE A 22 -14.79 9.93 -39.63
C ILE A 22 -16.19 9.47 -40.02
N THR A 23 -16.47 9.40 -41.31
CA THR A 23 -17.69 8.79 -41.83
C THR A 23 -17.56 7.28 -41.82
N LEU A 24 -18.41 6.61 -41.04
CA LEU A 24 -18.46 5.16 -40.94
C LEU A 24 -19.28 4.62 -42.13
N GLY A 25 -18.81 3.57 -42.78
CA GLY A 25 -19.52 2.95 -43.89
C GLY A 25 -20.79 2.20 -43.46
N ALA A 26 -21.36 1.45 -44.41
CA ALA A 26 -22.60 0.69 -44.22
C ALA A 26 -22.55 -0.24 -42.99
N VAL A 27 -23.76 -0.66 -42.56
CA VAL A 27 -24.07 -1.39 -41.32
C VAL A 27 -22.92 -2.31 -40.87
N PRO A 28 -22.42 -2.15 -39.62
CA PRO A 28 -21.28 -2.91 -39.15
C PRO A 28 -21.49 -4.42 -39.27
N THR A 29 -20.45 -5.15 -39.65
CA THR A 29 -20.46 -6.61 -39.61
C THR A 29 -20.04 -7.06 -38.22
N GLY A 30 -20.88 -7.83 -37.52
CA GLY A 30 -20.69 -8.23 -36.12
C GLY A 30 -21.98 -8.20 -35.29
N TYR A 31 -21.89 -8.50 -33.98
CA TYR A 31 -23.07 -8.83 -33.15
C TYR A 31 -24.02 -7.66 -32.84
N ARG A 32 -23.69 -6.38 -33.13
CA ARG A 32 -24.59 -5.20 -32.95
C ARG A 32 -24.14 -4.02 -33.84
N SER A 33 -25.07 -3.15 -34.22
CA SER A 33 -24.72 -1.84 -34.81
C SER A 33 -24.06 -0.94 -33.75
N TRP A 34 -23.15 -0.04 -34.16
CA TRP A 34 -22.40 0.83 -33.23
C TRP A 34 -23.30 1.56 -32.23
N LEU A 35 -24.45 2.07 -32.71
CA LEU A 35 -25.43 2.81 -31.94
C LEU A 35 -26.15 1.92 -30.91
N ALA A 36 -26.44 0.66 -31.26
CA ALA A 36 -27.08 -0.31 -30.37
C ALA A 36 -26.11 -0.98 -29.38
N ALA A 37 -24.80 -0.92 -29.65
CA ALA A 37 -23.76 -1.47 -28.77
C ALA A 37 -23.35 -0.49 -27.65
N PHE A 38 -23.31 0.82 -27.94
CA PHE A 38 -22.73 1.81 -27.02
C PHE A 38 -23.68 2.96 -26.66
N GLY A 39 -24.75 3.20 -27.42
CA GLY A 39 -25.61 4.39 -27.30
C GLY A 39 -25.07 5.57 -28.12
N ALA A 40 -25.97 6.46 -28.57
CA ALA A 40 -25.56 7.70 -29.25
C ALA A 40 -24.66 8.53 -28.34
N THR A 41 -23.64 9.19 -28.88
CA THR A 41 -22.72 10.09 -28.16
C THR A 41 -21.83 9.44 -27.10
N SER A 42 -21.77 8.11 -27.06
CA SER A 42 -20.89 7.41 -26.12
C SER A 42 -19.44 7.35 -26.61
N PRO A 43 -18.47 7.61 -25.73
CA PRO A 43 -17.05 7.43 -26.05
C PRO A 43 -16.71 5.93 -26.14
N ALA A 44 -15.99 5.55 -27.18
CA ALA A 44 -15.55 4.19 -27.44
C ALA A 44 -14.08 4.19 -27.91
N TYR A 45 -13.38 3.08 -27.63
CA TYR A 45 -12.05 2.87 -28.20
C TYR A 45 -12.17 2.42 -29.65
N PHE A 46 -11.38 3.05 -30.52
CA PHE A 46 -11.30 2.72 -31.92
C PHE A 46 -9.92 2.26 -32.33
N VAL A 47 -9.89 1.40 -33.35
CA VAL A 47 -8.71 1.16 -34.18
C VAL A 47 -9.12 1.53 -35.60
N LEU A 48 -8.26 2.26 -36.31
CA LEU A 48 -8.42 2.58 -37.73
C LEU A 48 -7.16 2.16 -38.46
N SER A 49 -7.29 1.29 -39.46
CA SER A 49 -6.14 0.76 -40.22
C SER A 49 -6.45 0.66 -41.71
N ASP A 50 -5.45 0.95 -42.55
CA ASP A 50 -5.50 0.70 -43.99
C ASP A 50 -5.13 -0.75 -44.36
N GLY A 51 -4.65 -1.55 -43.40
CA GLY A 51 -4.13 -2.90 -43.67
C GLY A 51 -2.79 -2.91 -44.42
N LEU A 52 -2.18 -1.74 -44.65
CA LEU A 52 -0.91 -1.53 -45.36
C LEU A 52 0.17 -0.96 -44.43
N GLY A 53 -0.02 -1.09 -43.11
CA GLY A 53 0.93 -0.68 -42.09
C GLY A 53 0.68 0.71 -41.50
N ARG A 54 -0.42 1.40 -41.85
CA ARG A 54 -0.88 2.57 -41.10
C ARG A 54 -2.00 2.15 -40.18
N THR A 55 -1.79 2.35 -38.89
CA THR A 55 -2.79 2.06 -37.87
C THR A 55 -2.74 3.14 -36.81
N ILE A 56 -3.90 3.71 -36.50
CA ILE A 56 -4.07 4.59 -35.36
C ILE A 56 -5.08 3.97 -34.39
N THR A 57 -4.80 4.14 -33.10
CA THR A 57 -5.67 3.70 -32.00
C THR A 57 -5.96 4.90 -31.10
N GLY A 58 -7.19 5.01 -30.63
CA GLY A 58 -7.59 6.15 -29.82
C GLY A 58 -8.98 6.04 -29.21
N VAL A 59 -9.50 7.18 -28.78
CA VAL A 59 -10.87 7.35 -28.31
C VAL A 59 -11.63 8.20 -29.30
N TRP A 60 -12.85 7.77 -29.62
CA TRP A 60 -13.79 8.54 -30.42
C TRP A 60 -15.18 8.55 -29.79
N THR A 61 -16.00 9.49 -30.20
CA THR A 61 -17.42 9.56 -29.85
C THR A 61 -18.24 9.16 -31.07
N VAL A 62 -19.06 8.11 -30.96
CA VAL A 62 -19.95 7.69 -32.05
C VAL A 62 -21.17 8.61 -32.09
N ASN A 63 -21.35 9.34 -33.18
CA ASN A 63 -22.42 10.31 -33.35
C ASN A 63 -23.69 9.65 -33.93
N SER A 64 -24.84 10.31 -33.75
CA SER A 64 -26.02 10.02 -34.56
C SER A 64 -25.73 10.33 -36.04
N GLY A 65 -26.16 9.47 -36.96
CA GLY A 65 -25.93 9.67 -38.40
C GLY A 65 -24.71 8.95 -39.00
N GLY A 66 -24.10 7.99 -38.31
CA GLY A 66 -23.08 7.11 -38.90
C GLY A 66 -21.70 7.74 -39.01
N THR A 67 -21.37 8.71 -38.15
CA THR A 67 -20.03 9.27 -38.04
C THR A 67 -19.45 9.02 -36.65
N ALA A 68 -18.13 9.13 -36.51
CA ALA A 68 -17.47 9.16 -35.21
C ALA A 68 -16.41 10.27 -35.17
N THR A 69 -16.38 11.03 -34.09
CA THR A 69 -15.41 12.12 -33.90
C THR A 69 -14.29 11.66 -32.99
N ILE A 70 -13.05 11.77 -33.46
CA ILE A 70 -11.87 11.40 -32.68
C ILE A 70 -11.65 12.44 -31.59
N THR A 71 -11.65 12.01 -30.34
CA THR A 71 -11.39 12.88 -29.18
C THR A 71 -9.96 12.77 -28.70
N GLU A 72 -9.30 11.63 -28.95
CA GLU A 72 -7.92 11.38 -28.54
C GLU A 72 -7.26 10.37 -29.49
N ILE A 73 -6.00 10.61 -29.85
CA ILE A 73 -5.14 9.61 -30.48
C ILE A 73 -4.16 9.13 -29.42
N ILE A 74 -4.23 7.83 -29.11
CA ILE A 74 -3.40 7.20 -28.09
C ILE A 74 -2.09 6.75 -28.70
N TRP A 75 -2.14 6.23 -29.93
CA TRP A 75 -0.96 5.70 -30.60
C TRP A 75 -1.14 5.62 -32.11
N ASN A 76 -0.09 5.99 -32.83
CA ASN A 76 0.10 5.74 -34.25
C ASN A 76 1.25 4.73 -34.40
N ASP A 77 0.97 3.56 -34.96
CA ASP A 77 1.95 2.46 -35.10
C ASP A 77 3.11 2.81 -36.02
N ARG A 78 2.89 3.66 -37.03
CA ARG A 78 3.92 4.02 -38.01
C ARG A 78 4.82 5.14 -37.52
N LEU A 79 4.24 6.12 -36.82
CA LEU A 79 4.96 7.29 -36.32
C LEU A 79 5.49 7.10 -34.88
N GLU A 80 5.12 6.00 -34.23
CA GLU A 80 5.45 5.70 -32.83
C GLU A 80 5.17 6.87 -31.88
N SER A 81 4.02 7.53 -32.09
CA SER A 81 3.66 8.76 -31.38
C SER A 81 2.14 8.92 -31.24
N THR A 82 1.70 10.01 -30.62
CA THR A 82 0.28 10.41 -30.53
C THR A 82 -0.15 11.30 -31.70
N ALA A 83 0.68 11.46 -32.73
CA ALA A 83 0.36 12.27 -33.90
C ALA A 83 -0.73 11.62 -34.77
N GLY A 84 -1.41 12.47 -35.55
CA GLY A 84 -2.33 12.04 -36.59
C GLY A 84 -1.68 11.20 -37.69
N GLU A 85 -2.48 10.67 -38.61
CA GLU A 85 -2.03 9.91 -39.77
C GLU A 85 -2.79 10.35 -41.02
N THR A 86 -2.17 10.24 -42.19
CA THR A 86 -2.87 10.46 -43.46
C THR A 86 -3.06 9.13 -44.16
N PHE A 87 -4.32 8.71 -44.26
CA PHE A 87 -4.71 7.52 -45.00
C PHE A 87 -4.90 7.87 -46.48
N SER A 88 -4.47 6.97 -47.36
CA SER A 88 -4.55 7.12 -48.82
C SER A 88 -5.46 6.08 -49.47
N SER A 89 -6.09 5.23 -48.67
CA SER A 89 -6.91 4.10 -49.13
C SER A 89 -8.06 3.84 -48.17
N THR A 90 -8.99 3.00 -48.60
CA THR A 90 -10.06 2.46 -47.76
C THR A 90 -9.46 1.87 -46.48
N CYS A 91 -10.07 2.22 -45.35
CA CYS A 91 -9.67 1.75 -44.04
C CYS A 91 -10.71 0.79 -43.47
N THR A 92 -10.29 -0.02 -42.51
CA THR A 92 -11.21 -0.73 -41.62
C THR A 92 -11.18 -0.04 -40.27
N ALA A 93 -12.36 0.18 -39.69
CA ALA A 93 -12.50 0.68 -38.33
C ALA A 93 -13.12 -0.39 -37.43
N TRP A 94 -12.57 -0.54 -36.22
CA TRP A 94 -13.05 -1.45 -35.18
C TRP A 94 -13.37 -0.68 -33.90
N ASN A 95 -14.46 -1.01 -33.21
CA ASN A 95 -14.60 -0.67 -31.78
C ASN A 95 -14.32 -1.90 -30.98
N ALA A 96 -13.45 -1.70 -30.00
CA ALA A 96 -13.11 -2.72 -29.06
C ALA A 96 -14.16 -2.75 -27.95
N TYR A 97 -14.31 -1.67 -27.17
CA TYR A 97 -15.09 -1.61 -25.93
C TYR A 97 -15.50 -0.16 -25.59
N PRO A 98 -16.46 0.08 -24.67
CA PRO A 98 -16.78 1.42 -24.17
C PRO A 98 -15.54 2.01 -23.48
N ALA A 99 -15.29 3.33 -23.63
CA ALA A 99 -14.07 3.95 -23.10
C ALA A 99 -13.93 3.79 -21.56
N ARG A 100 -15.07 3.69 -20.86
CA ARG A 100 -15.15 3.48 -19.41
C ARG A 100 -14.74 2.06 -18.95
N GLU A 101 -14.58 1.10 -19.86
CA GLU A 101 -14.40 -0.33 -19.52
C GLU A 101 -13.02 -0.88 -19.88
N LEU A 102 -12.04 -0.05 -20.27
CA LEU A 102 -10.66 -0.54 -20.28
C LEU A 102 -10.07 -0.51 -18.85
N PRO A 103 -9.58 -1.65 -18.34
CA PRO A 103 -8.57 -1.61 -17.30
C PRO A 103 -7.39 -0.85 -17.91
N LEU A 104 -7.00 0.27 -17.31
CA LEU A 104 -5.83 1.06 -17.65
C LEU A 104 -4.75 0.21 -18.33
N GLN A 105 -4.66 0.25 -19.66
CA GLN A 105 -3.64 -0.50 -20.41
C GLN A 105 -2.23 0.13 -20.23
N ARG A 106 -2.13 1.15 -19.36
CA ARG A 106 -0.90 1.70 -18.77
C ARG A 106 -0.68 1.32 -17.30
N SER A 107 -1.55 0.52 -16.71
CA SER A 107 -1.36 -0.11 -15.41
C SER A 107 -1.35 -1.62 -15.57
N GLY A 108 -0.45 -2.12 -16.42
CA GLY A 108 -0.06 -3.52 -16.34
C GLY A 108 0.37 -3.86 -14.89
N PRO A 109 0.37 -5.15 -14.49
CA PRO A 109 0.75 -5.62 -13.15
C PRO A 109 2.23 -5.36 -12.76
N LEU A 110 2.89 -4.38 -13.38
CA LEU A 110 4.33 -4.13 -13.34
C LEU A 110 4.78 -3.13 -12.25
N ALA A 111 3.90 -2.70 -11.35
CA ALA A 111 4.35 -1.98 -10.16
C ALA A 111 3.58 -2.46 -8.95
N GLY A 112 4.13 -3.43 -8.21
CA GLY A 112 3.64 -3.94 -6.92
C GLY A 112 3.67 -2.92 -5.78
N PHE A 113 3.49 -1.63 -6.10
CA PHE A 113 3.56 -0.49 -5.19
C PHE A 113 2.50 0.58 -5.47
N ARG A 114 1.37 0.26 -6.12
CA ARG A 114 0.29 1.27 -6.33
C ARG A 114 -0.47 1.59 -5.05
N ASN A 115 -0.60 0.61 -4.16
CA ASN A 115 -1.29 0.81 -2.90
C ASN A 115 -0.46 1.65 -1.92
N LEU A 116 -0.88 2.86 -1.58
CA LEU A 116 -0.19 3.67 -0.58
C LEU A 116 -0.36 3.15 0.85
N LEU A 117 -1.38 2.31 1.09
CA LEU A 117 -1.54 1.63 2.38
C LEU A 117 -0.50 0.51 2.52
N ILE A 118 0.08 0.44 3.71
CA ILE A 118 0.91 -0.66 4.17
C ILE A 118 0.02 -1.57 5.02
N ASN A 119 0.20 -2.87 4.91
CA ASN A 119 -0.59 -3.90 5.58
C ASN A 119 -2.10 -3.76 5.26
N GLY A 120 -2.45 -3.48 3.99
CA GLY A 120 -3.83 -3.26 3.55
C GLY A 120 -4.74 -4.49 3.67
N ASN A 121 -4.14 -5.69 3.66
CA ASN A 121 -4.71 -6.91 4.24
C ASN A 121 -4.05 -7.08 5.62
N PRO A 122 -4.65 -6.65 6.75
CA PRO A 122 -3.96 -6.37 8.01
C PRO A 122 -3.40 -7.59 8.79
N THR A 123 -2.72 -8.49 8.10
CA THR A 123 -2.26 -9.80 8.58
C THR A 123 -0.97 -9.72 9.39
N ILE A 124 -0.13 -8.71 9.14
CA ILE A 124 1.13 -8.52 9.86
C ILE A 124 0.84 -7.92 11.24
N ASN A 125 1.33 -8.60 12.27
CA ASN A 125 1.15 -8.28 13.69
C ASN A 125 2.42 -8.62 14.48
N GLN A 126 3.51 -7.89 14.23
CA GLN A 126 4.77 -8.02 14.97
C GLN A 126 4.61 -7.59 16.43
N ARG A 127 3.66 -6.70 16.70
CA ARG A 127 3.33 -6.20 18.05
C ARG A 127 2.75 -7.29 18.96
N ALA A 128 2.32 -8.41 18.40
CA ALA A 128 1.57 -9.46 19.10
C ALA A 128 0.31 -8.91 19.79
N TYR A 129 -0.35 -7.94 19.15
CA TYR A 129 -1.64 -7.45 19.60
C TYR A 129 -2.67 -8.59 19.58
N VAL A 130 -3.48 -8.68 20.62
CA VAL A 130 -4.48 -9.75 20.77
C VAL A 130 -5.82 -9.24 20.25
N SER A 131 -6.46 -10.02 19.38
CA SER A 131 -7.78 -9.69 18.81
C SER A 131 -8.79 -9.39 19.92
N GLY A 132 -9.43 -8.22 19.86
CA GLY A 132 -10.43 -7.78 20.83
C GLY A 132 -9.87 -7.21 22.14
N ALA A 133 -8.55 -7.19 22.34
CA ALA A 133 -7.96 -6.57 23.53
C ALA A 133 -8.16 -5.05 23.51
N ALA A 134 -8.70 -4.47 24.59
CA ALA A 134 -8.89 -3.03 24.69
C ALA A 134 -7.55 -2.29 24.64
N THR A 135 -7.52 -1.19 23.90
CA THR A 135 -6.36 -0.30 23.88
C THR A 135 -6.24 0.47 25.18
N SER A 136 -5.01 0.65 25.66
CA SER A 136 -4.67 1.34 26.91
C SER A 136 -4.52 2.85 26.75
N GLY A 137 -4.57 3.36 25.51
CA GLY A 137 -4.47 4.77 25.19
C GLY A 137 -5.06 5.08 23.81
N ALA A 138 -5.33 6.36 23.56
CA ALA A 138 -5.75 6.83 22.25
C ALA A 138 -4.60 6.68 21.23
N ASN A 139 -4.95 6.51 19.95
CA ASN A 139 -3.99 6.36 18.85
C ASN A 139 -2.99 5.20 19.04
N GLN A 140 -3.36 4.16 19.79
CA GLN A 140 -2.48 3.04 20.04
C GLN A 140 -2.38 2.13 18.80
N TYR A 141 -1.16 1.90 18.33
CA TYR A 141 -0.87 0.95 17.27
C TYR A 141 -1.14 -0.49 17.71
N THR A 142 -1.81 -1.25 16.84
CA THR A 142 -2.31 -2.61 17.12
C THR A 142 -1.71 -3.61 16.14
N LEU A 143 -2.36 -3.86 15.01
CA LEU A 143 -1.77 -4.48 13.84
C LEU A 143 -0.76 -3.49 13.23
N ASP A 144 0.30 -3.98 12.59
CA ASP A 144 1.36 -3.11 12.06
C ASP A 144 0.76 -2.02 11.16
N ARG A 145 1.15 -0.76 11.40
CA ARG A 145 0.67 0.47 10.73
C ARG A 145 -0.74 0.94 11.07
N TRP A 146 -1.54 0.12 11.75
CA TRP A 146 -2.93 0.44 12.08
C TRP A 146 -3.07 0.80 13.56
N ARG A 147 -3.56 2.01 13.85
CA ARG A 147 -3.83 2.47 15.21
C ARG A 147 -5.32 2.61 15.49
N VAL A 148 -5.74 2.15 16.66
CA VAL A 148 -7.09 2.41 17.18
C VAL A 148 -7.11 3.81 17.76
N VAL A 149 -8.08 4.62 17.32
CA VAL A 149 -8.12 6.05 17.61
C VAL A 149 -8.54 6.31 19.05
N THR A 150 -9.56 5.59 19.53
CA THR A 150 -10.17 5.83 20.84
C THR A 150 -9.69 4.83 21.88
N SER A 151 -9.14 5.36 22.99
CA SER A 151 -8.74 4.57 24.15
C SER A 151 -9.86 3.67 24.66
N GLY A 152 -9.52 2.46 25.11
CA GLY A 152 -10.47 1.48 25.64
C GLY A 152 -11.28 0.74 24.56
N GLN A 153 -11.19 1.14 23.29
CA GLN A 153 -11.77 0.38 22.18
C GLN A 153 -10.76 -0.62 21.62
N ASN A 154 -11.24 -1.54 20.80
CA ASN A 154 -10.43 -2.63 20.28
C ASN A 154 -10.64 -2.83 18.77
N ALA A 155 -9.60 -3.35 18.13
CA ALA A 155 -9.73 -4.00 16.84
C ALA A 155 -9.86 -5.50 17.09
N SER A 156 -10.77 -6.15 16.39
CA SER A 156 -10.89 -7.61 16.37
C SER A 156 -10.91 -8.10 14.93
N TRP A 157 -10.69 -9.39 14.70
CA TRP A 157 -10.68 -9.92 13.34
C TRP A 157 -10.98 -11.41 13.28
N THR A 158 -11.32 -11.85 12.07
CA THR A 158 -11.35 -13.25 11.66
C THR A 158 -10.42 -13.46 10.47
N ASP A 159 -9.79 -14.63 10.40
CA ASP A 159 -8.90 -15.02 9.31
C ASP A 159 -9.55 -16.12 8.47
N SER A 160 -9.49 -15.96 7.15
CA SER A 160 -9.94 -16.99 6.19
C SER A 160 -9.19 -16.85 4.87
N GLY A 161 -8.67 -17.94 4.32
CA GLY A 161 -8.00 -17.94 3.02
C GLY A 161 -6.81 -16.96 2.91
N GLY A 162 -6.09 -16.70 4.01
CA GLY A 162 -5.01 -15.72 4.03
C GLY A 162 -5.47 -14.26 3.89
N VAL A 163 -6.72 -13.98 4.26
CA VAL A 163 -7.32 -12.65 4.38
C VAL A 163 -7.71 -12.43 5.84
N ARG A 164 -7.31 -11.29 6.41
CA ARG A 164 -7.74 -10.86 7.74
C ARG A 164 -8.85 -9.83 7.60
N THR A 165 -10.04 -10.17 8.07
CA THR A 165 -11.19 -9.26 8.10
C THR A 165 -11.24 -8.59 9.45
N VAL A 166 -10.85 -7.32 9.51
CA VAL A 166 -10.80 -6.54 10.75
C VAL A 166 -12.14 -5.87 10.98
N THR A 167 -12.68 -5.99 12.19
CA THR A 167 -13.80 -5.19 12.70
C THR A 167 -13.24 -3.89 13.27
N ALA A 168 -13.55 -2.77 12.62
CA ALA A 168 -13.17 -1.45 13.06
C ALA A 168 -14.05 -1.00 14.25
N PRO A 169 -13.45 -0.48 15.33
CA PRO A 169 -14.20 0.06 16.45
C PRO A 169 -14.99 1.32 16.07
N ALA A 170 -15.91 1.75 16.94
CA ALA A 170 -16.76 2.92 16.70
C ALA A 170 -15.98 4.25 16.66
N GLY A 171 -14.87 4.35 17.37
CA GLY A 171 -13.92 5.47 17.29
C GLY A 171 -13.00 5.40 16.07
N GLY A 172 -12.98 4.25 15.41
CA GLY A 172 -12.23 4.00 14.21
C GLY A 172 -10.82 3.45 14.44
N ILE A 173 -10.28 2.91 13.34
CA ILE A 173 -8.92 2.43 13.19
C ILE A 173 -8.34 3.07 11.94
N GLU A 174 -7.12 3.56 12.03
CA GLU A 174 -6.55 4.39 10.97
C GLU A 174 -5.10 4.09 10.68
N GLN A 175 -4.69 4.51 9.48
CA GLN A 175 -3.31 4.55 9.04
C GLN A 175 -3.00 5.94 8.48
N VAL A 176 -1.82 6.45 8.86
CA VAL A 176 -1.29 7.71 8.31
C VAL A 176 -0.27 7.38 7.23
N ILE A 177 -0.54 7.84 6.02
CA ILE A 177 0.39 7.84 4.89
C ILE A 177 1.23 9.11 4.99
N GLU A 178 2.55 8.94 4.91
CA GLU A 178 3.49 10.03 5.12
C GLU A 178 3.59 10.95 3.91
N THR A 179 3.98 12.20 4.18
CA THR A 179 4.23 13.23 3.15
C THR A 179 5.08 12.70 1.99
N ALA A 180 6.17 11.99 2.27
CA ALA A 180 7.10 11.46 1.27
C ALA A 180 6.48 10.39 0.35
N ASN A 181 5.41 9.72 0.79
CA ASN A 181 4.71 8.70 0.02
C ASN A 181 3.46 9.25 -0.68
N ASN A 182 3.14 10.54 -0.49
CA ASN A 182 1.97 11.18 -1.05
C ASN A 182 2.36 12.24 -2.09
N LEU A 183 2.34 11.84 -3.36
CA LEU A 183 2.64 12.71 -4.50
C LEU A 183 1.48 13.61 -4.92
N GLY A 184 0.32 13.51 -4.25
CA GLY A 184 -0.89 14.28 -4.56
C GLY A 184 -1.61 13.83 -5.83
N GLY A 185 -2.71 14.52 -6.16
CA GLY A 185 -3.56 14.20 -7.29
C GLY A 185 -4.73 13.27 -6.94
N ILE A 186 -5.47 12.85 -7.96
CA ILE A 186 -6.65 12.00 -7.79
C ILE A 186 -6.20 10.61 -7.34
N HIS A 187 -6.77 10.15 -6.24
CA HIS A 187 -6.61 8.79 -5.72
C HIS A 187 -7.98 8.15 -5.51
N THR A 188 -8.02 6.82 -5.54
CA THR A 188 -9.22 6.04 -5.25
C THR A 188 -8.98 5.19 -4.02
N LEU A 189 -9.89 5.25 -3.03
CA LEU A 189 -9.89 4.35 -1.88
C LEU A 189 -10.88 3.21 -2.10
N SER A 190 -10.43 1.97 -1.93
CA SER A 190 -11.27 0.78 -2.00
C SER A 190 -10.98 -0.18 -0.85
N TRP A 191 -12.00 -0.94 -0.44
CA TRP A 191 -11.88 -2.00 0.57
C TRP A 191 -12.98 -3.04 0.39
N THR A 192 -12.85 -4.18 1.08
CA THR A 192 -13.92 -5.17 1.24
C THR A 192 -14.44 -5.13 2.67
N GLY A 193 -15.75 -5.03 2.85
CA GLY A 193 -16.41 -5.03 4.15
C GLY A 193 -17.44 -3.92 4.31
N THR A 194 -17.95 -3.76 5.53
CA THR A 194 -19.07 -2.87 5.86
C THR A 194 -18.66 -1.57 6.57
N ALA A 195 -17.36 -1.39 6.87
CA ALA A 195 -16.88 -0.18 7.52
C ALA A 195 -17.15 1.04 6.65
N THR A 196 -17.44 2.17 7.30
CA THR A 196 -17.36 3.48 6.67
C THR A 196 -15.91 3.96 6.65
N ALA A 197 -15.55 4.83 5.72
CA ALA A 197 -14.19 5.34 5.59
C ALA A 197 -14.15 6.87 5.48
N THR A 198 -13.05 7.44 5.96
CA THR A 198 -12.71 8.85 5.72
C THR A 198 -11.28 8.99 5.22
N VAL A 199 -11.03 10.03 4.43
CA VAL A 199 -9.71 10.50 4.02
C VAL A 199 -9.52 11.91 4.57
N ASN A 200 -8.55 12.10 5.46
CA ASN A 200 -8.33 13.37 6.18
C ASN A 200 -9.62 13.90 6.85
N GLY A 201 -10.43 12.99 7.41
CA GLY A 201 -11.69 13.30 8.07
C GLY A 201 -12.89 13.48 7.13
N SER A 202 -12.68 13.63 5.82
CA SER A 202 -13.77 13.70 4.83
C SER A 202 -14.28 12.31 4.49
N ALA A 203 -15.60 12.10 4.59
CA ALA A 203 -16.24 10.83 4.24
C ALA A 203 -16.01 10.45 2.78
N ILE A 204 -15.74 9.17 2.53
CA ILE A 204 -15.58 8.63 1.19
C ILE A 204 -16.35 7.31 1.06
N SER A 205 -17.00 7.13 -0.08
CA SER A 205 -17.64 5.86 -0.42
C SER A 205 -16.60 4.83 -0.84
N ASN A 206 -16.93 3.55 -0.73
CA ASN A 206 -16.06 2.49 -1.26
C ASN A 206 -15.89 2.65 -2.77
N LYS A 207 -14.64 2.59 -3.24
CA LYS A 207 -14.22 2.90 -4.62
C LYS A 207 -14.45 4.37 -5.01
N GLY A 208 -14.63 5.25 -4.02
CA GLY A 208 -14.73 6.69 -4.21
C GLY A 208 -13.36 7.33 -4.44
N THR A 209 -13.38 8.48 -5.11
CA THR A 209 -12.17 9.25 -5.43
C THR A 209 -11.98 10.42 -4.47
N VAL A 210 -10.73 10.81 -4.26
CA VAL A 210 -10.32 11.97 -3.47
C VAL A 210 -9.12 12.63 -4.15
N ASN A 211 -9.07 13.95 -4.13
CA ASN A 211 -7.89 14.68 -4.59
C ASN A 211 -6.97 14.96 -3.41
N LEU A 212 -5.82 14.29 -3.37
CA LEU A 212 -4.83 14.48 -2.32
C LEU A 212 -3.93 15.67 -2.63
N THR A 213 -3.54 16.39 -1.58
CA THR A 213 -2.48 17.40 -1.69
C THR A 213 -1.12 16.71 -1.59
N ALA A 214 -0.18 17.05 -2.45
CA ALA A 214 1.17 16.49 -2.41
C ALA A 214 1.90 16.92 -1.14
N ASN A 215 2.84 16.08 -0.66
CA ASN A 215 3.70 16.37 0.49
C ASN A 215 2.95 16.64 1.81
N THR A 216 1.73 16.14 1.95
CA THR A 216 0.96 16.21 3.20
C THR A 216 0.68 14.81 3.73
N ASN A 217 0.67 14.64 5.06
CA ASN A 217 0.20 13.40 5.66
C ASN A 217 -1.26 13.16 5.26
N THR A 218 -1.57 11.92 4.89
CA THR A 218 -2.94 11.52 4.52
C THR A 218 -3.41 10.44 5.48
N THR A 219 -4.46 10.72 6.24
CA THR A 219 -5.03 9.78 7.22
C THR A 219 -6.21 9.04 6.59
N ILE A 220 -6.13 7.73 6.55
CA ILE A 220 -7.22 6.84 6.14
C ILE A 220 -7.78 6.17 7.38
N ARG A 221 -9.06 6.39 7.67
CA ARG A 221 -9.73 5.83 8.86
C ARG A 221 -10.95 5.02 8.46
N PHE A 222 -11.04 3.80 8.98
CA PHE A 222 -12.22 2.94 8.90
C PHE A 222 -12.99 2.97 10.22
N THR A 223 -14.33 2.88 10.20
CA THR A 223 -15.17 3.02 11.40
C THR A 223 -16.41 2.12 11.37
N GLY A 224 -16.71 1.50 12.51
CA GLY A 224 -18.01 0.89 12.84
C GLY A 224 -18.42 -0.38 12.10
N GLY A 225 -17.58 -0.92 11.21
CA GLY A 225 -17.87 -2.14 10.43
C GLY A 225 -16.59 -2.89 10.09
N THR A 226 -16.65 -3.81 9.13
CA THR A 226 -15.47 -4.59 8.74
C THR A 226 -14.70 -3.97 7.58
N PHE A 227 -13.38 -4.15 7.56
CA PHE A 227 -12.56 -3.85 6.40
C PHE A 227 -11.46 -4.90 6.21
N THR A 228 -11.13 -5.14 4.95
CA THR A 228 -9.98 -5.93 4.51
C THR A 228 -9.63 -5.56 3.07
N LEU A 229 -8.47 -5.99 2.59
CA LEU A 229 -7.98 -5.72 1.24
C LEU A 229 -8.10 -4.22 0.88
N ALA A 230 -7.73 -3.36 1.83
CA ALA A 230 -7.84 -1.93 1.69
C ALA A 230 -6.71 -1.40 0.78
N GLN A 231 -7.09 -0.57 -0.20
CA GLN A 231 -6.19 -0.01 -1.17
C GLN A 231 -6.50 1.46 -1.43
N LEU A 232 -5.50 2.31 -1.24
CA LEU A 232 -5.52 3.68 -1.74
C LEU A 232 -4.52 3.75 -2.89
N GLU A 233 -5.00 4.04 -4.10
CA GLU A 233 -4.14 4.04 -5.29
C GLU A 233 -4.32 5.30 -6.13
N PRO A 234 -3.28 5.75 -6.86
CA PRO A 234 -3.40 6.85 -7.80
C PRO A 234 -4.37 6.54 -8.94
N GLY A 235 -5.10 7.56 -9.36
CA GLY A 235 -6.05 7.52 -10.45
C GLY A 235 -7.51 7.45 -9.98
N PRO A 236 -8.46 7.64 -10.91
CA PRO A 236 -9.89 7.74 -10.60
C PRO A 236 -10.62 6.38 -10.57
N ILE A 237 -9.92 5.27 -10.79
CA ILE A 237 -10.53 3.94 -10.93
C ILE A 237 -9.89 2.98 -9.93
N ALA A 238 -10.71 2.37 -9.07
CA ALA A 238 -10.28 1.30 -8.18
C ALA A 238 -9.93 0.06 -9.00
N THR A 239 -8.71 -0.44 -8.83
CA THR A 239 -8.24 -1.69 -9.40
C THR A 239 -8.40 -2.83 -8.39
N PRO A 240 -8.32 -4.11 -8.81
CA PRO A 240 -8.30 -5.22 -7.86
C PRO A 240 -7.17 -5.05 -6.84
N PHE A 241 -7.40 -5.54 -5.62
CA PHE A 241 -6.41 -5.44 -4.55
C PHE A 241 -5.06 -6.03 -4.96
N GLU A 242 -4.03 -5.21 -4.85
CA GLU A 242 -2.67 -5.56 -5.21
C GLU A 242 -1.98 -6.22 -4.02
N ARG A 243 -1.86 -7.55 -4.07
CA ARG A 243 -1.08 -8.30 -3.09
C ARG A 243 0.41 -8.12 -3.34
N ARG A 244 1.09 -7.49 -2.39
CA ARG A 244 2.54 -7.60 -2.26
C ARG A 244 2.93 -8.97 -1.71
N ALA A 245 4.14 -9.43 -2.05
CA ALA A 245 4.71 -10.59 -1.39
C ALA A 245 4.84 -10.31 0.12
N TYR A 246 4.57 -11.32 0.95
CA TYR A 246 4.58 -11.16 2.41
C TYR A 246 5.90 -10.56 2.93
N ALA A 247 7.05 -10.97 2.38
CA ALA A 247 8.34 -10.44 2.77
C ALA A 247 8.52 -8.95 2.44
N ALA A 248 7.95 -8.47 1.33
CA ALA A 248 7.97 -7.05 0.97
C ALA A 248 7.08 -6.23 1.90
N GLU A 249 5.87 -6.73 2.19
CA GLU A 249 4.95 -6.10 3.14
C GLU A 249 5.56 -6.06 4.56
N LEU A 250 6.22 -7.15 4.99
CA LEU A 250 6.93 -7.21 6.26
C LEU A 250 8.09 -6.22 6.30
N ALA A 251 8.85 -6.07 5.23
CA ALA A 251 9.93 -5.08 5.17
C ALA A 251 9.39 -3.64 5.30
N LEU A 252 8.24 -3.34 4.67
CA LEU A 252 7.56 -2.06 4.82
C LEU A 252 7.07 -1.85 6.27
N CYS A 253 6.47 -2.86 6.91
CA CYS A 253 6.10 -2.77 8.32
C CYS A 253 7.32 -2.60 9.23
N GLN A 254 8.41 -3.34 8.97
CA GLN A 254 9.67 -3.26 9.71
C GLN A 254 10.38 -1.91 9.57
N TRP A 255 10.05 -1.10 8.58
CA TRP A 255 10.52 0.29 8.49
C TRP A 255 9.96 1.17 9.61
N TYR A 256 8.77 0.83 10.12
CA TYR A 256 8.04 1.58 11.14
C TYR A 256 8.14 0.94 12.52
N PHE A 257 8.00 -0.38 12.59
CA PHE A 257 7.99 -1.11 13.85
C PHE A 257 8.61 -2.50 13.70
N GLU A 258 9.40 -2.90 14.68
CA GLU A 258 9.87 -4.28 14.78
C GLU A 258 9.99 -4.70 16.24
N ARG A 259 9.57 -5.93 16.54
CA ARG A 259 9.70 -6.55 17.85
C ARG A 259 10.49 -7.85 17.77
N ARG A 260 11.48 -7.98 18.65
CA ARG A 260 12.22 -9.20 18.90
C ARG A 260 11.68 -9.86 20.15
N ASN A 261 11.23 -11.10 20.00
CA ASN A 261 10.79 -11.93 21.12
C ASN A 261 11.89 -12.93 21.44
N TYR A 262 12.15 -13.11 22.73
CA TYR A 262 13.16 -14.02 23.25
C TYR A 262 12.47 -15.00 24.19
N ALA A 263 12.66 -16.30 23.94
CA ALA A 263 12.24 -17.33 24.89
C ALA A 263 13.18 -17.32 26.10
N ASN A 264 12.71 -17.83 27.25
CA ASN A 264 13.56 -18.03 28.42
C ASN A 264 14.87 -18.75 28.04
N GLY A 265 16.00 -18.20 28.47
CA GLY A 265 17.34 -18.73 28.21
C GLY A 265 17.94 -18.35 26.85
N SER A 266 17.22 -17.62 25.99
CA SER A 266 17.76 -17.17 24.71
C SER A 266 18.95 -16.22 24.92
N TYR A 267 20.07 -16.47 24.24
CA TYR A 267 21.21 -15.55 24.24
C TYR A 267 20.93 -14.37 23.30
N LEU A 268 21.10 -13.15 23.82
CA LEU A 268 20.95 -11.92 23.05
C LEU A 268 22.30 -11.46 22.48
N GLY A 269 23.38 -11.75 23.21
CA GLY A 269 24.74 -11.40 22.85
C GLY A 269 25.62 -11.29 24.09
N ALA A 270 26.73 -10.57 23.97
CA ALA A 270 27.59 -10.22 25.08
C ALA A 270 27.87 -8.71 25.06
N GLY A 271 27.89 -8.08 26.22
CA GLY A 271 28.29 -6.68 26.37
C GLY A 271 29.41 -6.53 27.40
N ALA A 272 30.04 -5.36 27.45
CA ALA A 272 31.12 -5.09 28.38
C ALA A 272 30.58 -4.51 29.70
N LEU A 273 30.91 -5.13 30.83
CA LEU A 273 30.68 -4.55 32.16
C LEU A 273 31.59 -3.34 32.37
N THR A 274 31.01 -2.17 32.63
CA THR A 274 31.76 -0.90 32.76
C THR A 274 31.92 -0.44 34.21
N THR A 275 31.05 -0.92 35.11
CA THR A 275 31.09 -0.63 36.55
C THR A 275 30.89 -1.92 37.35
N ASN A 276 31.58 -2.03 38.49
CA ASN A 276 31.37 -3.06 39.51
C ASN A 276 30.71 -2.48 40.79
N ILE A 277 30.30 -1.21 40.75
CA ILE A 277 29.65 -0.46 41.82
C ILE A 277 28.26 -0.03 41.34
N ASN A 278 27.30 0.07 42.26
CA ASN A 278 25.85 0.21 42.01
C ASN A 278 25.47 1.43 41.14
N PRO A 279 24.70 1.26 40.03
CA PRO A 279 24.37 0.00 39.35
C PRO A 279 25.54 -0.53 38.50
N MET A 280 25.69 -1.86 38.44
CA MET A 280 26.63 -2.51 37.52
C MET A 280 26.11 -2.42 36.08
N VAL A 281 26.81 -1.75 35.17
CA VAL A 281 26.29 -1.43 33.83
C VAL A 281 26.98 -2.24 32.73
N VAL A 282 26.20 -2.95 31.91
CA VAL A 282 26.66 -3.52 30.64
C VAL A 282 26.40 -2.57 29.48
N THR A 283 27.41 -2.33 28.64
CA THR A 283 27.32 -1.49 27.44
C THR A 283 27.72 -2.24 26.18
N GLY A 284 27.32 -1.71 25.01
CA GLY A 284 27.79 -2.20 23.71
C GLY A 284 27.12 -3.47 23.19
N LEU A 285 25.94 -3.85 23.70
CA LEU A 285 25.16 -4.97 23.16
C LEU A 285 24.48 -4.55 21.84
N PRO A 286 24.88 -5.09 20.66
CA PRO A 286 24.16 -4.90 19.41
C PRO A 286 22.85 -5.67 19.45
N ILE A 287 21.73 -5.02 19.20
CA ILE A 287 20.50 -5.75 18.87
C ILE A 287 20.11 -5.35 17.45
N PRO A 288 20.31 -6.23 16.46
CA PRO A 288 20.11 -5.87 15.07
C PRO A 288 18.61 -5.74 14.78
N PHE A 289 18.14 -4.50 14.65
CA PHE A 289 16.87 -4.17 14.02
C PHE A 289 17.12 -3.74 12.57
N ARG A 290 16.11 -3.85 11.71
CA ARG A 290 16.15 -3.15 10.42
C ARG A 290 16.19 -1.64 10.65
N PRO A 291 16.82 -0.87 9.75
CA PRO A 291 16.78 0.59 9.85
C PRO A 291 15.32 1.08 9.89
N LYS A 292 15.11 2.18 10.59
CA LYS A 292 13.78 2.75 10.86
C LYS A 292 13.62 4.08 10.14
N ARG A 293 12.36 4.45 9.88
CA ARG A 293 12.00 5.72 9.25
C ARG A 293 12.52 6.97 9.97
N ALA A 294 12.71 6.87 11.27
CA ALA A 294 13.17 7.92 12.16
C ALA A 294 13.77 7.25 13.41
N ALA A 295 14.40 8.05 14.28
CA ALA A 295 14.94 7.56 15.55
C ALA A 295 13.84 6.83 16.35
N PRO A 296 13.94 5.51 16.55
CA PRO A 296 12.88 4.76 17.21
C PRO A 296 12.90 4.96 18.73
N SER A 297 11.71 4.96 19.32
CA SER A 297 11.52 4.69 20.75
C SER A 297 11.75 3.21 21.01
N ILE A 298 12.61 2.89 21.97
CA ILE A 298 12.89 1.50 22.34
C ILE A 298 12.15 1.15 23.62
N LEU A 299 11.39 0.05 23.57
CA LEU A 299 10.65 -0.46 24.72
C LEU A 299 11.00 -1.93 24.94
N THR A 300 10.87 -2.37 26.19
CA THR A 300 11.12 -3.75 26.58
C THR A 300 10.02 -4.29 27.49
N SER A 301 9.89 -5.61 27.56
CA SER A 301 8.92 -6.29 28.45
C SER A 301 9.06 -5.91 29.93
N SER A 302 10.28 -5.98 30.44
CA SER A 302 10.68 -5.60 31.79
C SER A 302 12.19 -5.72 31.91
N ALA A 303 12.82 -4.97 32.83
CA ALA A 303 14.24 -5.15 33.12
C ALA A 303 14.55 -6.57 33.61
N SER A 304 13.75 -7.09 34.55
CA SER A 304 13.91 -8.43 35.13
C SER A 304 13.68 -9.58 34.15
N GLY A 305 13.16 -9.30 32.96
CA GLY A 305 13.06 -10.25 31.85
C GLY A 305 14.41 -10.58 31.21
N PHE A 306 15.47 -9.83 31.52
CA PHE A 306 16.83 -10.05 31.04
C PHE A 306 17.77 -10.36 32.19
N SER A 307 18.87 -11.05 31.92
CA SER A 307 19.91 -11.35 32.90
C SER A 307 21.31 -11.11 32.36
N LEU A 308 22.22 -10.80 33.28
CA LEU A 308 23.66 -10.72 33.07
C LEU A 308 24.29 -11.90 33.78
N ASN A 309 24.89 -12.82 33.02
CA ASN A 309 25.47 -14.06 33.59
C ASN A 309 24.52 -14.81 34.54
N GLY A 310 23.24 -14.89 34.20
CA GLY A 310 22.22 -15.56 35.02
C GLY A 310 21.64 -14.72 36.17
N VAL A 311 22.12 -13.50 36.41
CA VAL A 311 21.57 -12.57 37.41
C VAL A 311 20.54 -11.66 36.75
N ALA A 312 19.30 -11.67 37.25
CA ALA A 312 18.21 -10.84 36.72
C ALA A 312 18.54 -9.34 36.82
N CYS A 313 18.25 -8.60 35.75
CA CYS A 313 18.51 -7.17 35.70
C CYS A 313 17.47 -6.39 36.54
N ASN A 314 17.90 -5.34 37.23
CA ASN A 314 17.05 -4.46 38.03
C ASN A 314 16.78 -3.11 37.35
N SER A 315 17.58 -2.73 36.36
CA SER A 315 17.38 -1.54 35.54
C SER A 315 17.71 -1.82 34.08
N LEU A 316 17.03 -1.09 33.19
CA LEU A 316 17.21 -1.20 31.76
C LEU A 316 17.03 0.19 31.13
N THR A 317 18.00 0.63 30.35
CA THR A 317 17.88 1.83 29.52
C THR A 317 18.27 1.46 28.09
N ALA A 318 17.36 1.69 27.15
CA ALA A 318 17.57 1.36 25.75
C ALA A 318 17.69 2.65 24.92
N GLY A 319 18.67 2.68 24.01
CA GLY A 319 18.91 3.80 23.09
C GLY A 319 18.95 3.36 21.62
N SER A 320 18.97 4.33 20.71
CA SER A 320 19.13 4.14 19.27
C SER A 320 20.09 5.18 18.70
N ASP A 321 20.83 4.83 17.65
CA ASP A 321 21.62 5.81 16.90
C ASP A 321 20.78 6.52 15.84
N THR A 322 21.31 7.63 15.30
CA THR A 322 20.67 8.43 14.24
C THR A 322 20.41 7.66 12.94
N GLY A 323 21.04 6.50 12.73
CA GLY A 323 20.85 5.63 11.57
C GLY A 323 19.74 4.58 11.75
N GLY A 324 19.07 4.56 12.91
CA GLY A 324 18.05 3.57 13.23
C GLY A 324 18.61 2.20 13.60
N ASN A 325 19.93 2.07 13.72
CA ASN A 325 20.52 0.89 14.35
C ASN A 325 20.36 1.07 15.87
N VAL A 326 19.70 0.12 16.51
CA VAL A 326 19.48 0.14 17.94
C VAL A 326 20.77 -0.28 18.62
N TRP A 327 21.38 0.65 19.35
CA TRP A 327 22.55 0.39 20.14
C TRP A 327 22.33 0.86 21.58
N ILE A 328 22.72 -0.02 22.49
CA ILE A 328 22.87 0.14 23.93
C ILE A 328 21.58 -0.09 24.73
N LEU A 329 21.53 -1.31 25.25
CA LEU A 329 20.74 -1.74 26.40
C LEU A 329 21.65 -1.65 27.63
N THR A 330 21.65 -0.52 28.33
CA THR A 330 22.27 -0.43 29.65
C THR A 330 21.47 -1.33 30.59
N LEU A 331 22.03 -2.49 30.91
CA LEU A 331 21.45 -3.42 31.87
C LEU A 331 22.16 -3.27 33.21
N GLY A 332 21.37 -3.08 34.26
CA GLY A 332 21.82 -3.01 35.64
C GLY A 332 21.58 -4.32 36.39
N VAL A 333 22.52 -4.75 37.23
CA VAL A 333 22.29 -5.75 38.28
C VAL A 333 22.67 -5.17 39.65
N ALA A 334 22.21 -5.82 40.72
CA ALA A 334 22.57 -5.43 42.09
C ALA A 334 24.09 -5.48 42.32
N ALA A 335 24.62 -4.57 43.14
CA ALA A 335 26.05 -4.50 43.44
C ALA A 335 26.62 -5.81 44.00
N GLY A 336 27.84 -6.17 43.60
CA GLY A 336 28.51 -7.40 44.02
C GLY A 336 27.97 -8.68 43.39
N SER A 337 27.00 -8.59 42.47
CA SER A 337 26.41 -9.77 41.82
C SER A 337 27.29 -10.37 40.71
N VAL A 338 28.28 -9.62 40.20
CA VAL A 338 29.30 -10.12 39.27
C VAL A 338 30.67 -9.59 39.71
N ALA A 339 31.70 -10.44 39.65
CA ALA A 339 32.94 -10.25 40.40
C ALA A 339 33.98 -9.28 39.80
N THR A 340 33.86 -8.88 38.52
CA THR A 340 34.95 -8.16 37.81
C THR A 340 34.44 -7.06 36.87
N GLN A 341 35.15 -5.92 36.84
CA GLN A 341 34.94 -4.82 35.90
C GLN A 341 35.62 -5.11 34.54
N TYR A 342 35.12 -4.52 33.45
CA TYR A 342 35.67 -4.62 32.09
C TYR A 342 35.73 -6.02 31.48
N THR A 343 34.85 -6.92 31.93
CA THR A 343 34.67 -8.24 31.31
C THR A 343 33.51 -8.24 30.32
N CYS A 344 33.63 -9.06 29.28
CA CYS A 344 32.50 -9.39 28.43
C CYS A 344 31.57 -10.33 29.19
N VAL A 345 30.29 -9.96 29.32
CA VAL A 345 29.29 -10.73 30.03
C VAL A 345 28.16 -11.13 29.08
N PRO A 346 27.77 -12.42 29.07
CA PRO A 346 26.63 -12.85 28.28
C PRO A 346 25.35 -12.21 28.81
N VAL A 347 24.55 -11.72 27.87
CA VAL A 347 23.20 -11.23 28.10
C VAL A 347 22.22 -12.25 27.57
N SER A 348 21.28 -12.68 28.41
CA SER A 348 20.24 -13.62 28.03
C SER A 348 18.87 -13.17 28.53
N ALA A 349 17.83 -13.78 27.96
CA ALA A 349 16.47 -13.63 28.45
C ALA A 349 16.29 -14.49 29.72
N ASN A 350 15.97 -13.85 30.84
CA ASN A 350 15.71 -14.48 32.13
C ASN A 350 14.32 -15.13 32.18
N THR A 351 13.38 -14.57 31.42
CA THR A 351 12.03 -15.11 31.19
C THR A 351 11.68 -14.91 29.71
N SER A 352 10.46 -15.26 29.29
CA SER A 352 9.99 -14.80 27.97
C SER A 352 9.94 -13.28 27.96
N ALA A 353 10.79 -12.66 27.15
CA ALA A 353 11.03 -11.23 27.12
C ALA A 353 10.96 -10.70 25.70
N TRP A 354 10.81 -9.39 25.55
CA TRP A 354 10.82 -8.75 24.24
C TRP A 354 11.49 -7.39 24.27
N ILE A 355 12.01 -7.00 23.12
CA ILE A 355 12.57 -5.68 22.84
C ILE A 355 11.95 -5.22 21.53
N GLN A 356 11.42 -4.01 21.50
CA GLN A 356 10.79 -3.45 20.32
C GLN A 356 11.34 -2.07 19.99
N ALA A 357 11.49 -1.81 18.70
CA ALA A 357 11.85 -0.51 18.16
C ALA A 357 10.61 0.06 17.45
N ASP A 358 10.13 1.18 17.96
CA ASP A 358 8.92 1.84 17.48
C ASP A 358 9.25 3.22 16.93
N ALA A 359 9.09 3.38 15.62
CA ALA A 359 9.25 4.65 14.92
C ALA A 359 7.89 5.17 14.42
N GLU A 360 6.77 4.74 15.00
CA GLU A 360 5.44 5.28 14.73
C GLU A 360 5.13 6.40 15.75
N PHE A 361 4.99 7.65 15.28
CA PHE A 361 4.68 8.82 16.12
C PHE A 361 3.40 9.51 15.66
#